data_AF-A0A8H6YCK0-F1
#
_entry.id   AF-A0A8H6YCK0-F1
#
_cell.length_a   1.000
_cell.length_b   1.000
_cell.length_c   1.000
_cell.angle_alpha   90.00
_cell.angle_beta   90.00
_cell.angle_gamma   90.00
#
_symmetry.space_group_name_H-M   'P 1'
#
loop_
_entity.id
_entity.type
_entity.pdbx_description
1 polymer ?
#
loop_
_entity_poly.entity_id
_entity_poly.type
_entity_poly.pdbx_seq_one_letter_code
_entity_poly.pdbx_strand_id
1 'polypeptide(L)'
;MKGDASDSDGFFDKGILKAMESDHVSSNTQEVKVIGNGHCHLTENCRRVKGVWFCFGGGGSYSGYGKIGFDRRFRIYDISDFGETIRTYKRTEQDGFQDSVIDNVVLVGKGART
;
A
#
# COMPACT_ATOMS: atom_id res chain seq x y z
N MET A 1 6.64 20.32 16.73
CA MET A 1 6.65 21.07 15.45
C MET A 1 5.33 20.81 14.76
N LYS A 2 4.58 21.86 14.40
CA LYS A 2 3.42 21.78 13.50
C LYS A 2 3.94 21.78 12.08
N GLY A 3 4.06 20.59 11.49
CA GLY A 3 4.47 20.40 10.09
C GLY A 3 3.35 19.82 9.22
N ASP A 4 2.22 19.55 9.84
CA ASP A 4 0.98 19.09 9.25
C ASP A 4 0.08 20.27 8.87
N ALA A 5 -0.62 20.13 7.75
CA ALA A 5 -1.64 21.10 7.36
C ALA A 5 -2.76 21.10 8.42
N SER A 6 -3.17 22.29 8.87
CA SER A 6 -4.31 22.44 9.80
C SER A 6 -5.65 22.12 9.15
N ASP A 7 -5.69 22.15 7.82
CA ASP A 7 -6.90 22.04 7.03
C ASP A 7 -6.68 20.97 5.94
N SER A 8 -7.75 20.24 5.63
CA SER A 8 -7.78 19.29 4.53
C SER A 8 -8.84 19.71 3.54
N ASP A 9 -8.46 19.81 2.26
CA ASP A 9 -9.43 20.04 1.19
C ASP A 9 -10.37 18.85 0.95
N GLY A 10 -10.14 17.74 1.67
CA GLY A 10 -10.97 16.53 1.62
C GLY A 10 -10.69 15.66 0.41
N PHE A 11 -9.44 15.63 -0.08
CA PHE A 11 -9.05 14.84 -1.26
C PHE A 11 -9.45 13.37 -1.16
N PHE A 12 -9.37 12.78 0.04
CA PHE A 12 -9.82 11.39 0.25
C PHE A 12 -11.32 11.25 -0.02
N ASP A 13 -12.17 12.04 0.63
CA ASP A 13 -13.62 11.89 0.50
C ASP A 13 -14.17 12.41 -0.84
N LYS A 14 -13.57 13.47 -1.40
CA LYS A 14 -14.04 14.14 -2.62
C LYS A 14 -13.42 13.60 -3.90
N GLY A 15 -12.18 13.10 -3.82
CA GLY A 15 -11.44 12.55 -4.96
C GLY A 15 -11.46 11.03 -4.93
N ILE A 16 -10.77 10.44 -3.95
CA ILE A 16 -10.55 8.99 -3.90
C ILE A 16 -11.86 8.21 -3.80
N LEU A 17 -12.72 8.53 -2.82
CA LEU A 17 -13.97 7.80 -2.59
C LEU A 17 -15.05 8.07 -3.64
N LYS A 18 -14.90 9.12 -4.46
CA LYS A 18 -15.83 9.44 -5.55
C LYS A 18 -15.39 8.91 -6.91
N ALA A 19 -14.13 8.49 -7.04
CA ALA A 19 -13.62 7.83 -8.22
C ALA A 19 -14.13 6.38 -8.23
N MET A 20 -15.20 6.13 -8.99
CA MET A 20 -15.80 4.82 -9.20
C MET A 20 -15.40 4.31 -10.58
N GLU A 21 -15.33 2.98 -10.73
CA GLU A 21 -15.12 2.37 -12.04
C GLU A 21 -16.23 2.74 -13.02
N SER A 22 -15.86 2.86 -14.29
CA SER A 22 -16.84 2.95 -15.37
C SER A 22 -17.66 1.65 -15.48
N ASP A 23 -18.86 1.74 -16.06
CA ASP A 23 -19.87 0.66 -16.13
C ASP A 23 -19.40 -0.66 -16.82
N HIS A 24 -18.15 -0.74 -17.27
CA HIS A 24 -17.59 -1.86 -18.01
C HIS A 24 -17.22 -3.09 -17.15
N VAL A 25 -17.12 -2.98 -15.82
CA VAL A 25 -16.62 -4.08 -14.95
C VAL A 25 -17.58 -4.39 -13.79
N SER A 26 -18.13 -3.39 -13.11
CA SER A 26 -19.24 -3.55 -12.16
C SER A 26 -19.87 -2.21 -11.78
N SER A 27 -21.16 -2.18 -11.46
CA SER A 27 -21.73 -1.01 -10.79
C SER A 27 -21.34 -1.05 -9.29
N ASN A 28 -20.80 0.05 -8.76
CA ASN A 28 -20.46 0.25 -7.35
C ASN A 28 -19.09 -0.30 -6.85
N THR A 29 -18.06 -0.28 -7.69
CA THR A 29 -16.68 -0.58 -7.28
C THR A 29 -15.79 0.67 -7.33
N GLN A 30 -14.91 0.83 -6.34
CA GLN A 30 -13.95 1.94 -6.28
C GLN A 30 -12.91 1.80 -7.39
N GLU A 31 -12.61 2.88 -8.11
CA GLU A 31 -11.52 2.93 -9.10
C GLU A 31 -10.16 2.81 -8.40
N VAL A 32 -9.97 3.61 -7.34
CA VAL A 32 -8.72 3.56 -6.56
C VAL A 32 -8.78 2.41 -5.57
N LYS A 33 -7.97 1.38 -5.82
CA LYS A 33 -7.91 0.19 -4.95
C LYS A 33 -6.89 0.31 -3.83
N VAL A 34 -5.72 0.87 -4.14
CA VAL A 34 -4.54 0.92 -3.25
C VAL A 34 -3.86 2.27 -3.36
N ILE A 35 -3.50 2.85 -2.23
CA ILE A 35 -2.67 4.05 -2.10
C ILE A 35 -1.35 3.65 -1.44
N GLY A 36 -0.25 3.80 -2.18
CA GLY A 36 1.11 3.64 -1.68
C GLY A 36 1.59 4.91 -0.98
N ASN A 37 1.98 4.79 0.28
CA ASN A 37 2.42 5.91 1.12
C ASN A 37 3.92 5.84 1.44
N GLY A 38 4.54 7.02 1.47
CA GLY A 38 5.91 7.22 1.93
C GLY A 38 5.96 7.95 3.28
N HIS A 39 6.99 8.78 3.48
CA HIS A 39 7.21 9.66 4.65
C HIS A 39 7.49 8.95 5.99
N CYS A 40 6.77 7.87 6.31
CA CYS A 40 7.01 7.08 7.52
C CYS A 40 8.08 6.01 7.25
N HIS A 41 9.27 6.18 7.82
CA HIS A 41 10.45 5.38 7.43
C HIS A 41 10.49 3.96 7.99
N LEU A 42 9.67 3.64 8.99
CA LEU A 42 9.58 2.30 9.60
C LEU A 42 8.19 1.67 9.47
N THR A 43 7.18 2.46 9.12
CA THR A 43 5.83 1.95 8.90
C THR A 43 5.79 1.30 7.53
N GLU A 44 5.38 0.03 7.48
CA GLU A 44 5.39 -0.75 6.25
C GLU A 44 4.09 -1.51 6.01
N ASN A 45 3.14 -1.48 6.94
CA ASN A 45 1.95 -2.31 6.89
C ASN A 45 0.88 -1.75 5.94
N CYS A 46 -0.04 -2.63 5.54
CA CYS A 46 -1.25 -2.27 4.81
C CYS A 46 -2.48 -2.27 5.74
N ARG A 47 -3.38 -1.30 5.56
CA ARG A 47 -4.68 -1.24 6.24
C ARG A 47 -5.77 -0.80 5.27
N ARG A 48 -6.98 -1.34 5.43
CA ARG A 48 -8.12 -0.99 4.59
C ARG A 48 -8.95 0.09 5.29
N VAL A 49 -9.22 1.19 4.60
CA VAL A 49 -10.01 2.33 5.09
C VAL A 49 -11.07 2.65 4.04
N LYS A 50 -12.35 2.54 4.43
CA LYS A 50 -13.51 2.78 3.55
C LYS A 50 -13.36 2.10 2.17
N GLY A 51 -12.94 0.83 2.17
CA GLY A 51 -12.80 0.02 0.95
C GLY A 51 -11.46 0.13 0.23
N VAL A 52 -10.65 1.17 0.48
CA VAL A 52 -9.35 1.43 -0.15
C VAL A 52 -8.21 0.95 0.74
N TRP A 53 -7.19 0.32 0.15
CA TRP A 53 -5.98 -0.08 0.87
C TRP A 53 -4.98 1.05 0.98
N PHE A 54 -4.51 1.34 2.18
CA PHE A 54 -3.39 2.22 2.47
C PHE A 54 -2.21 1.37 2.86
N CYS A 55 -1.17 1.37 2.03
CA CYS A 55 0.03 0.58 2.24
C CYS A 55 1.23 1.50 2.36
N PHE A 56 1.98 1.37 3.46
CA PHE A 56 3.25 2.07 3.60
C PHE A 56 4.41 1.23 3.07
N GLY A 57 5.44 1.91 2.55
CA GLY A 57 6.66 1.30 2.00
C GLY A 57 7.92 1.54 2.84
N GLY A 58 7.80 1.81 4.14
CA GLY A 58 8.93 2.09 5.01
C GLY A 58 9.93 0.93 5.10
N GLY A 59 11.16 1.25 5.48
CA GLY A 59 12.27 0.30 5.58
C GLY A 59 13.27 0.36 4.44
N GLY A 60 13.13 1.27 3.46
CA GLY A 60 14.04 1.31 2.31
C GLY A 60 15.46 1.80 2.63
N SER A 61 15.70 2.43 3.78
CA SER A 61 17.00 3.02 4.14
C SER A 61 17.26 2.99 5.64
N TYR A 62 18.55 2.99 6.02
CA TYR A 62 18.98 3.25 7.40
C TYR A 62 19.11 4.76 7.71
N SER A 63 19.16 5.59 6.68
CA SER A 63 19.30 7.04 6.84
C SER A 63 17.99 7.72 7.20
N GLY A 64 18.09 8.76 8.03
CA GLY A 64 16.99 9.65 8.37
C GLY A 64 15.82 8.97 9.08
N TYR A 65 16.01 8.23 10.18
CA TYR A 65 14.99 7.53 11.00
C TYR A 65 14.79 6.02 10.74
N GLY A 66 15.78 5.31 10.19
CA GLY A 66 15.82 3.85 10.22
C GLY A 66 16.04 3.28 11.64
N LYS A 67 15.92 1.95 11.81
CA LYS A 67 16.11 1.28 13.12
C LYS A 67 17.09 0.12 12.97
N ILE A 68 18.12 0.06 13.80
CA ILE A 68 19.05 -1.08 13.86
C ILE A 68 18.24 -2.34 14.22
N GLY A 69 18.49 -3.44 13.50
CA GLY A 69 17.73 -4.68 13.63
C GLY A 69 16.40 -4.69 12.88
N PHE A 70 16.10 -3.65 12.09
CA PHE A 70 15.01 -3.67 11.13
C PHE A 70 15.59 -3.79 9.72
N ASP A 71 15.56 -5.00 9.16
CA ASP A 71 16.12 -5.25 7.82
C ASP A 71 15.54 -4.31 6.79
N ARG A 72 16.41 -3.75 5.94
CA ARG A 72 15.93 -2.92 4.83
C ARG A 72 15.04 -3.74 3.93
N ARG A 73 13.97 -3.11 3.44
CA ARG A 73 12.97 -3.78 2.60
C ARG A 73 12.26 -2.81 1.68
N PHE A 74 11.76 -3.35 0.58
CA PHE A 74 10.89 -2.65 -0.36
C PHE A 74 9.58 -3.39 -0.53
N ARG A 75 8.47 -2.64 -0.58
CA ARG A 75 7.16 -3.20 -0.90
C ARG A 75 7.01 -3.27 -2.42
N ILE A 76 6.70 -4.46 -2.93
CA ILE A 76 6.44 -4.72 -4.33
C ILE A 76 4.94 -4.94 -4.51
N TYR A 77 4.41 -4.49 -5.65
CA TYR A 77 3.05 -4.72 -6.08
C TYR A 77 3.09 -5.50 -7.39
N ASP A 78 2.56 -6.71 -7.37
CA ASP A 78 2.26 -7.48 -8.58
C ASP A 78 0.80 -7.14 -8.95
N ILE A 79 0.62 -6.46 -10.08
CA ILE A 79 -0.69 -6.06 -10.60
C ILE A 79 -0.96 -6.88 -11.86
N SER A 80 -2.09 -7.58 -11.88
CA SER A 80 -2.56 -8.35 -13.04
C SER A 80 -4.04 -8.06 -13.29
N ASP A 81 -4.58 -8.66 -14.36
CA ASP A 81 -6.00 -8.59 -14.71
C ASP A 81 -6.51 -7.16 -14.78
N PHE A 82 -5.70 -6.26 -15.36
CA PHE A 82 -6.00 -4.84 -15.51
C PHE A 82 -6.34 -4.11 -14.19
N GLY A 83 -5.83 -4.59 -13.06
CA GLY A 83 -6.07 -4.01 -11.74
C GLY A 83 -7.07 -4.78 -10.87
N GLU A 84 -7.71 -5.82 -11.43
CA GLU A 84 -8.64 -6.68 -10.68
C GLU A 84 -7.94 -7.63 -9.72
N THR A 85 -6.64 -7.88 -9.92
CA THR A 85 -5.81 -8.61 -8.98
C THR A 85 -4.61 -7.78 -8.59
N ILE A 86 -4.47 -7.51 -7.30
CA ILE A 86 -3.31 -6.82 -6.74
C ILE A 86 -2.78 -7.64 -5.59
N ARG A 87 -1.55 -8.14 -5.75
CA ARG A 87 -0.79 -8.80 -4.70
C ARG A 87 0.36 -7.89 -4.29
N THR A 88 0.69 -7.91 -3.00
CA THR A 88 1.84 -7.20 -2.47
C THR A 88 2.67 -8.12 -1.58
N TYR A 89 3.96 -7.83 -1.53
CA TYR A 89 4.90 -8.45 -0.62
C TYR A 89 6.03 -7.48 -0.34
N LYS A 90 6.85 -7.80 0.66
CA LYS A 90 8.06 -7.04 0.96
C LYS A 90 9.26 -7.91 0.62
N ARG A 91 10.23 -7.32 -0.06
CA ARG A 91 11.53 -7.95 -0.31
C ARG A 91 12.57 -7.33 0.59
N THR A 92 13.24 -8.13 1.41
CA THR A 92 14.30 -7.69 2.31
C THR A 92 15.64 -7.64 1.59
N GLU A 93 16.62 -6.95 2.18
CA GLU A 93 18.00 -6.86 1.68
C GLU A 93 18.82 -8.15 1.84
N GLN A 94 18.28 -9.17 2.52
CA GLN A 94 19.01 -10.41 2.78
C GLN A 94 19.02 -11.26 1.51
N ASP A 95 20.00 -11.03 0.63
CA ASP A 95 20.15 -11.76 -0.62
C ASP A 95 20.45 -13.25 -0.38
N GLY A 96 19.81 -14.12 -1.19
CA GLY A 96 20.12 -15.55 -1.26
C GLY A 96 19.40 -16.48 -0.26
N PHE A 97 18.57 -15.94 0.64
CA PHE A 97 17.79 -16.75 1.59
C PHE A 97 16.32 -16.88 1.19
N GLN A 98 15.74 -18.04 1.50
CA GLN A 98 14.33 -18.38 1.27
C GLN A 98 13.35 -17.43 1.99
N ASP A 99 13.84 -16.68 2.99
CA ASP A 99 13.08 -15.71 3.80
C ASP A 99 13.17 -14.26 3.30
N SER A 100 13.76 -14.01 2.12
CA SER A 100 13.88 -12.66 1.55
C SER A 100 12.54 -12.03 1.11
N VAL A 101 11.48 -12.83 1.02
CA VAL A 101 10.12 -12.38 0.69
C VAL A 101 9.20 -12.59 1.88
N ILE A 102 8.66 -11.51 2.42
CA ILE A 102 7.79 -11.52 3.61
C ILE A 102 6.47 -10.80 3.33
N ASP A 103 5.47 -11.02 4.19
CA ASP A 103 4.17 -10.31 4.16
C ASP A 103 3.47 -10.38 2.80
N ASN A 104 3.36 -11.61 2.29
CA ASN A 104 2.74 -11.88 1.01
C ASN A 104 1.21 -11.85 1.15
N VAL A 105 0.57 -10.86 0.55
CA VAL A 105 -0.87 -10.60 0.72
C VAL A 105 -1.52 -10.25 -0.61
N VAL A 106 -2.69 -10.83 -0.88
CA VAL A 106 -3.58 -10.39 -1.95
C VAL A 106 -4.48 -9.29 -1.40
N LEU A 107 -4.38 -8.08 -1.97
CA LEU A 107 -5.16 -6.91 -1.57
C LEU A 107 -6.48 -6.81 -2.34
N VAL A 108 -6.46 -7.16 -3.63
CA VAL A 108 -7.59 -7.10 -4.57
C VAL A 108 -7.64 -8.40 -5.36
N GLY A 109 -8.84 -8.87 -5.65
CA GLY A 109 -9.07 -10.10 -6.41
C GLY A 109 -9.29 -11.34 -5.54
N LYS A 110 -9.26 -12.51 -6.19
CA LYS A 110 -9.57 -13.79 -5.54
C LYS A 110 -8.55 -14.10 -4.45
N GLY A 111 -9.05 -14.32 -3.22
CA GLY A 111 -8.21 -14.60 -2.05
C GLY A 111 -7.82 -13.36 -1.25
N ALA A 112 -8.26 -12.16 -1.65
CA ALA A 112 -8.19 -10.99 -0.79
C ALA A 112 -9.03 -11.20 0.48
N ARG A 113 -8.49 -10.83 1.64
CA ARG A 113 -9.20 -10.88 2.92
C ARG A 113 -10.19 -9.70 2.98
N THR A 114 -11.44 -9.98 3.36
CA THR A 114 -12.53 -8.98 3.43
C THR A 114 -12.37 -8.03 4.60
#